data_AF-A0A1F8V1V6-F1
#
_entry.id   AF-A0A1F8V1V6-F1
#
_cell.length_a   1.000
_cell.length_b   1.000
_cell.length_c   1.000
_cell.angle_alpha   90.00
_cell.angle_beta   90.00
_cell.angle_gamma   90.00
#
_symmetry.space_group_name_H-M   'P 1'
#
loop_
_entity.id
_entity.type
_entity.pdbx_description
1 polymer ?
#
loop_
_entity_poly.entity_id
_entity_poly.type
_entity_poly.pdbx_seq_one_letter_code
_entity_poly.pdbx_strand_id
1 'polypeptide(L)'
;MSIFSETMKTAISIYRGMLRKHLPQDIRLSKLNALNLKNPELYENEVALYHTGHSIVLDIERNIDRSVGGYYSYSGVKHFADHLKTFLNHYELEGDCVIHRSQRASRALLKAIQLLTLPREQLVTPDVVKELTQCNEIIARYGSDEQKDSHKSTLQKTIRHQQEQNTSFYRSVLTHFQDRLQDPGAAE
;
A
#
# COMPACT_ATOMS: atom_id res chain seq x y z
N MET A 1 19.68 1.36 -2.70
CA MET A 1 18.51 0.59 -3.17
C MET A 1 17.41 0.74 -2.13
N SER A 2 16.13 0.66 -2.52
CA SER A 2 15.04 0.76 -1.54
C SER A 2 14.91 -0.51 -0.71
N ILE A 3 14.35 -0.40 0.50
CA ILE A 3 14.01 -1.55 1.36
C ILE A 3 13.09 -2.51 0.62
N PHE A 4 12.17 -1.98 -0.19
CA PHE A 4 11.27 -2.80 -1.01
C PHE A 4 12.03 -3.67 -2.00
N SER A 5 12.91 -3.07 -2.79
CA SER A 5 13.73 -3.76 -3.79
C SER A 5 14.60 -4.86 -3.17
N GLU A 6 15.27 -4.59 -2.06
CA GLU A 6 16.12 -5.58 -1.37
C GLU A 6 15.31 -6.75 -0.81
N THR A 7 14.15 -6.45 -0.23
CA THR A 7 13.24 -7.47 0.30
C THR A 7 12.69 -8.34 -0.83
N MET A 8 12.29 -7.74 -1.95
CA MET A 8 11.80 -8.47 -3.12
C MET A 8 12.88 -9.33 -3.79
N LYS A 9 14.10 -8.82 -3.93
CA LYS A 9 15.25 -9.60 -4.41
C LYS A 9 15.48 -10.85 -3.54
N THR A 10 15.40 -10.68 -2.22
CA THR A 10 15.52 -11.77 -1.25
C THR A 10 14.37 -12.77 -1.38
N ALA A 11 13.12 -12.29 -1.49
CA ALA A 11 11.95 -13.13 -1.67
C ALA A 11 12.02 -13.97 -2.96
N ILE A 12 12.47 -13.36 -4.08
CA ILE A 12 12.69 -14.07 -5.34
C ILE A 12 13.76 -15.16 -5.18
N SER A 13 14.85 -14.86 -4.47
CA SER A 13 15.92 -15.85 -4.19
C SER A 13 15.38 -17.04 -3.41
N ILE A 14 14.61 -16.79 -2.35
CA ILE A 14 13.96 -17.83 -1.53
C ILE A 14 13.02 -18.68 -2.38
N TYR A 15 12.15 -18.04 -3.17
CA TYR A 15 11.21 -18.73 -4.04
C TYR A 15 11.93 -19.60 -5.10
N ARG A 16 13.01 -19.11 -5.71
CA ARG A 16 13.85 -19.92 -6.62
C ARG A 16 14.43 -21.15 -5.92
N GLY A 17 14.83 -21.00 -4.66
CA GLY A 17 15.26 -22.11 -3.80
C GLY A 17 14.14 -23.14 -3.57
N MET A 18 12.92 -22.68 -3.28
CA MET A 18 11.75 -23.55 -3.12
C MET A 18 11.43 -24.31 -4.41
N LEU A 19 11.41 -23.64 -5.56
CA LEU A 19 11.19 -24.30 -6.86
C LEU A 19 12.24 -25.39 -7.14
N ARG A 20 13.50 -25.16 -6.75
CA ARG A 20 14.56 -26.17 -6.89
C ARG A 20 14.36 -27.39 -6.00
N LYS A 21 13.80 -27.19 -4.81
CA LYS A 21 13.58 -28.25 -3.81
C LYS A 21 12.34 -29.09 -4.11
N HIS A 22 11.29 -28.47 -4.63
CA HIS A 22 9.96 -29.09 -4.72
C HIS A 22 9.54 -29.51 -6.13
N LEU A 23 10.21 -29.04 -7.19
CA LEU A 23 9.78 -29.30 -8.56
C LEU A 23 10.89 -29.94 -9.42
N PRO A 24 10.51 -30.85 -10.33
CA PRO A 24 11.36 -31.31 -11.43
C PRO A 24 11.93 -30.18 -12.29
N GLN A 25 13.04 -30.44 -12.96
CA GLN A 25 13.82 -29.43 -13.68
C GLN A 25 13.04 -28.75 -14.82
N ASP A 26 12.26 -29.51 -15.58
CA ASP A 26 11.42 -29.07 -16.68
C ASP A 26 10.31 -28.11 -16.19
N ILE A 27 9.58 -28.50 -15.14
CA ILE A 27 8.53 -27.67 -14.53
C ILE A 27 9.13 -26.41 -13.93
N ARG A 28 10.28 -26.52 -13.25
CA ARG A 28 11.02 -25.39 -12.69
C ARG A 28 11.42 -24.38 -13.78
N LEU A 29 11.97 -24.86 -14.90
CA LEU A 29 12.39 -23.98 -16.00
C LEU A 29 11.19 -23.23 -16.61
N SER A 30 10.06 -23.92 -16.77
CA SER A 30 8.82 -23.30 -17.23
C SER A 30 8.37 -22.17 -16.29
N LYS A 31 8.32 -22.40 -14.98
CA LYS A 31 7.93 -21.38 -13.98
C LYS A 31 8.90 -20.19 -13.93
N LEU A 32 10.21 -20.45 -13.98
CA LEU A 32 11.21 -19.36 -13.99
C LEU A 32 11.06 -18.46 -15.23
N ASN A 33 10.72 -19.04 -16.38
CA ASN A 33 10.49 -18.28 -17.60
C ASN A 33 9.15 -17.53 -17.55
N ALA A 34 8.07 -18.18 -17.07
CA ALA A 34 6.75 -17.56 -16.96
C ALA A 34 6.73 -16.34 -16.04
N LEU A 35 7.50 -16.38 -14.95
CA LEU A 35 7.65 -15.26 -14.00
C LEU A 35 8.81 -14.31 -14.36
N ASN A 36 9.44 -14.50 -15.52
CA ASN A 36 10.58 -13.73 -16.01
C ASN A 36 11.76 -13.59 -15.01
N LEU A 37 11.95 -14.55 -14.11
CA LEU A 37 12.91 -14.47 -13.00
C LEU A 37 14.38 -14.57 -13.44
N LYS A 38 14.65 -14.80 -14.72
CA LYS A 38 16.01 -14.83 -15.28
C LYS A 38 16.44 -13.48 -15.86
N ASN A 39 15.50 -12.55 -16.09
CA ASN A 39 15.81 -11.26 -16.66
C ASN A 39 16.55 -10.39 -15.64
N PRO A 40 17.78 -9.92 -15.91
CA PRO A 40 18.49 -9.01 -15.03
C PRO A 40 17.74 -7.67 -14.82
N GLU A 41 17.06 -7.17 -15.86
CA GLU A 41 16.36 -5.88 -15.83
C GLU A 41 15.18 -5.88 -14.85
N LEU A 42 14.59 -7.06 -14.58
CA LEU A 42 13.56 -7.21 -13.54
C LEU A 42 14.04 -6.67 -12.19
N TYR A 43 15.31 -6.91 -11.86
CA TYR A 43 15.86 -6.57 -10.55
C TYR A 43 16.17 -5.09 -10.38
N GLU A 44 16.15 -4.31 -11.47
CA GLU A 44 16.36 -2.87 -11.44
C GLU A 44 15.05 -2.09 -11.56
N ASN A 45 13.90 -2.78 -11.68
CA ASN A 45 12.58 -2.18 -11.84
C ASN A 45 11.65 -2.57 -10.67
N GLU A 46 11.35 -1.62 -9.79
CA GLU A 46 10.52 -1.87 -8.60
C GLU A 46 9.08 -2.26 -8.95
N VAL A 47 8.50 -1.68 -10.00
CA VAL A 47 7.15 -2.01 -10.48
C VAL A 47 7.10 -3.46 -10.95
N ALA A 48 8.13 -3.87 -11.72
CA ALA A 48 8.26 -5.25 -12.17
C ALA A 48 8.46 -6.21 -10.98
N LEU A 49 9.24 -5.82 -9.96
CA LEU A 49 9.37 -6.57 -8.71
C LEU A 49 8.04 -6.69 -7.96
N TYR A 50 7.24 -5.62 -7.91
CA TYR A 50 5.92 -5.61 -7.27
C TYR A 50 4.96 -6.61 -7.93
N HIS A 51 4.82 -6.55 -9.25
CA HIS A 51 3.99 -7.52 -9.99
C HIS A 51 4.50 -8.95 -9.88
N THR A 52 5.83 -9.12 -9.89
CA THR A 52 6.46 -10.44 -9.71
C THR A 52 6.17 -11.00 -8.32
N GLY A 53 6.20 -10.18 -7.27
CA GLY A 53 5.85 -10.60 -5.91
C GLY A 53 4.43 -11.14 -5.81
N HIS A 54 3.45 -10.41 -6.37
CA HIS A 54 2.06 -10.88 -6.42
C HIS A 54 1.92 -12.17 -7.24
N SER A 55 2.64 -12.28 -8.35
CA SER A 55 2.63 -13.48 -9.21
C SER A 55 3.24 -14.70 -8.49
N ILE A 56 4.26 -14.51 -7.65
CA ILE A 56 4.85 -15.55 -6.82
C ILE A 56 3.84 -16.04 -5.77
N VAL A 57 3.16 -15.12 -5.07
CA VAL A 57 2.11 -15.48 -4.09
C VAL A 57 1.02 -16.31 -4.77
N LEU A 58 0.51 -15.85 -5.91
CA LEU A 58 -0.50 -16.56 -6.69
C LEU A 58 -0.03 -17.94 -7.16
N ASP A 59 1.24 -18.06 -7.58
CA ASP A 59 1.79 -19.34 -8.00
C ASP A 59 1.85 -20.34 -6.84
N ILE A 60 2.28 -19.90 -5.66
CA ILE A 60 2.35 -20.74 -4.47
C ILE A 60 0.96 -21.20 -4.06
N GLU A 61 0.01 -20.27 -3.94
CA GLU A 61 -1.39 -20.54 -3.55
C GLU A 61 -2.09 -21.51 -4.53
N ARG A 62 -1.77 -21.45 -5.83
CA ARG A 62 -2.43 -22.29 -6.86
C ARG A 62 -1.75 -23.64 -7.06
N ASN A 63 -0.42 -23.68 -7.05
CA ASN A 63 0.33 -24.81 -7.61
C ASN A 63 1.15 -25.58 -6.57
N ILE A 64 1.58 -24.93 -5.48
CA ILE A 64 2.48 -25.55 -4.50
C ILE A 64 1.71 -25.95 -3.23
N ASP A 65 0.69 -25.18 -2.83
CA ASP A 65 -0.19 -25.51 -1.70
C ASP A 65 -1.01 -26.80 -1.94
N ARG A 66 -1.11 -27.27 -3.19
CA ARG A 66 -1.90 -28.45 -3.58
C ARG A 66 -1.09 -29.71 -3.88
N SER A 67 0.24 -29.63 -3.97
CA SER A 67 1.09 -30.75 -4.38
C SER A 67 1.75 -31.47 -3.19
N VAL A 68 1.16 -32.60 -2.80
CA VAL A 68 1.77 -33.78 -2.13
C VAL A 68 2.35 -33.59 -0.70
N GLY A 69 1.52 -33.95 0.30
CA GLY A 69 1.82 -35.00 1.29
C GLY A 69 3.11 -34.92 2.11
N GLY A 70 3.17 -34.04 3.10
CA GLY A 70 4.16 -34.13 4.18
C GLY A 70 3.93 -33.07 5.25
N TYR A 71 3.53 -33.51 6.46
CA TYR A 71 3.08 -32.68 7.59
C TYR A 71 4.02 -31.50 7.95
N TYR A 72 5.33 -31.62 7.69
CA TYR A 72 6.35 -30.61 8.01
C TYR A 72 6.80 -29.72 6.84
N SER A 73 6.54 -30.11 5.58
CA SER A 73 6.95 -29.31 4.41
C SER A 73 5.96 -28.20 4.09
N TYR A 74 4.69 -28.44 4.46
CA TYR A 74 3.54 -27.61 4.14
C TYR A 74 3.53 -26.27 4.88
N SER A 75 4.03 -26.23 6.13
CA SER A 75 4.00 -25.01 6.95
C SER A 75 4.92 -23.92 6.40
N GLY A 76 6.16 -24.26 6.02
CA GLY A 76 7.16 -23.25 5.62
C GLY A 76 6.83 -22.49 4.32
N VAL A 77 6.27 -23.19 3.32
CA VAL A 77 5.91 -22.56 2.04
C VAL A 77 4.69 -21.65 2.19
N LYS A 78 3.68 -22.10 2.93
CA LYS A 78 2.51 -21.30 3.22
C LYS A 78 2.85 -20.06 4.05
N HIS A 79 3.64 -20.23 5.12
CA HIS A 79 4.11 -19.09 5.92
C HIS A 79 4.88 -18.08 5.07
N PHE A 80 5.73 -18.52 4.14
CA PHE A 80 6.42 -17.62 3.22
C PHE A 80 5.44 -16.84 2.34
N ALA A 81 4.44 -17.50 1.75
CA ALA A 81 3.42 -16.82 0.94
C ALA A 81 2.63 -15.80 1.76
N ASP A 82 2.20 -16.17 2.97
CA ASP A 82 1.48 -15.27 3.89
C ASP A 82 2.33 -14.06 4.28
N HIS A 83 3.61 -14.27 4.58
CA HIS A 83 4.55 -13.18 4.88
C HIS A 83 4.77 -12.26 3.68
N LEU A 84 4.98 -12.81 2.48
CA LEU A 84 5.17 -12.03 1.26
C LEU A 84 3.90 -11.23 0.90
N LYS A 85 2.73 -11.86 1.02
CA LYS A 85 1.43 -11.21 0.81
C LYS A 85 1.21 -10.06 1.78
N THR A 86 1.48 -10.29 3.07
CA THR A 86 1.39 -9.26 4.11
C THR A 86 2.35 -8.12 3.83
N PHE A 87 3.60 -8.42 3.42
CA PHE A 87 4.57 -7.41 3.02
C PHE A 87 4.06 -6.56 1.85
N LEU A 88 3.62 -7.19 0.75
CA LEU A 88 3.12 -6.50 -0.44
C LEU A 88 1.87 -5.67 -0.16
N ASN A 89 1.03 -6.08 0.79
CA ASN A 89 -0.15 -5.32 1.22
C ASN A 89 0.17 -3.99 1.88
N HIS A 90 1.41 -3.76 2.32
CA HIS A 90 1.84 -2.44 2.81
C HIS A 90 2.25 -1.49 1.68
N TYR A 91 2.32 -1.97 0.44
CA TYR A 91 2.75 -1.20 -0.72
C TYR A 91 1.65 -1.08 -1.77
N GLU A 92 1.78 -0.06 -2.60
CA GLU A 92 0.89 0.22 -3.73
C GLU A 92 1.69 0.85 -4.87
N LEU A 93 1.16 0.76 -6.08
CA LEU A 93 1.70 1.43 -7.25
C LEU A 93 1.08 2.82 -7.40
N GLU A 94 1.94 3.83 -7.54
CA GLU A 94 1.55 5.19 -7.90
C GLU A 94 2.36 5.60 -9.12
N GLY A 95 1.74 5.52 -10.30
CA GLY A 95 2.45 5.64 -11.58
C GLY A 95 3.53 4.57 -11.72
N ASP A 96 4.77 5.00 -11.92
CA ASP A 96 5.94 4.13 -12.11
C ASP A 96 6.72 3.87 -10.81
N CYS A 97 6.14 4.18 -9.65
CA CYS A 97 6.79 4.06 -8.35
C CYS A 97 6.02 3.14 -7.40
N VAL A 98 6.76 2.33 -6.64
CA VAL A 98 6.21 1.55 -5.53
C VAL A 98 6.30 2.39 -4.26
N ILE A 99 5.15 2.67 -3.63
CA ILE A 99 5.07 3.51 -2.44
C ILE A 99 4.53 2.72 -1.25
N HIS A 100 5.06 3.00 -0.07
CA HIS A 100 4.53 2.44 1.17
C HIS A 100 3.26 3.20 1.58
N ARG A 101 2.17 2.47 1.85
CA ARG A 101 0.84 3.03 2.18
C ARG A 101 0.88 3.99 3.37
N SER A 102 1.61 3.65 4.43
CA SER A 102 1.76 4.57 5.59
C SER A 102 2.53 5.84 5.26
N GLN A 103 3.53 5.79 4.35
CA GLN A 103 4.25 6.98 3.92
C GLN A 103 3.33 7.87 3.06
N ARG A 104 2.50 7.26 2.23
CA ARG A 104 1.45 7.95 1.47
C ARG A 104 0.49 8.69 2.40
N ALA A 105 -0.01 8.02 3.43
CA ALA A 105 -0.86 8.62 4.45
C ALA A 105 -0.17 9.76 5.20
N SER A 106 1.10 9.59 5.59
CA SER A 106 1.88 10.66 6.25
C SER A 106 2.03 11.89 5.37
N ARG A 107 2.33 11.71 4.07
CA ARG A 107 2.44 12.82 3.10
C ARG A 107 1.10 13.54 2.94
N ALA A 108 0.01 12.79 2.79
CA ALA A 108 -1.34 13.35 2.72
C ALA A 108 -1.71 14.09 4.00
N LEU A 109 -1.33 13.59 5.17
CA LEU A 109 -1.57 14.25 6.46
C LEU A 109 -0.83 15.60 6.53
N LEU A 110 0.45 15.64 6.17
CA LEU A 110 1.23 16.88 6.15
C LEU A 110 0.64 17.89 5.14
N LYS A 111 0.27 17.42 3.94
CA LYS A 111 -0.37 18.26 2.94
C LYS A 111 -1.71 18.80 3.44
N ALA A 112 -2.53 17.98 4.07
CA ALA A 112 -3.79 18.41 4.66
C ALA A 112 -3.56 19.48 5.75
N ILE A 113 -2.59 19.29 6.64
CA ILE A 113 -2.24 20.29 7.66
C ILE A 113 -1.85 21.62 6.98
N GLN A 114 -0.98 21.59 5.97
CA GLN A 114 -0.56 22.78 5.25
C GLN A 114 -1.75 23.51 4.61
N LEU A 115 -2.62 22.77 3.91
CA LEU A 115 -3.82 23.31 3.29
C LEU A 115 -4.79 23.90 4.31
N LEU A 116 -4.95 23.28 5.48
CA LEU A 116 -5.79 23.79 6.57
C LEU A 116 -5.23 25.06 7.22
N THR A 117 -3.92 25.29 7.11
CA THR A 117 -3.22 26.48 7.65
C THR A 117 -3.10 27.63 6.64
N LEU A 118 -3.60 27.48 5.40
CA LEU A 118 -3.50 28.53 4.39
C LEU A 118 -4.25 29.81 4.79
N PRO A 119 -3.80 30.98 4.30
CA PRO A 119 -4.53 32.23 4.47
C PRO A 119 -5.93 32.16 3.88
N ARG A 120 -6.85 32.91 4.49
CA ARG A 120 -8.30 32.91 4.19
C ARG A 120 -8.65 33.02 2.71
N GLU A 121 -7.97 33.89 1.98
CA GLU A 121 -8.28 34.15 0.57
C GLU A 121 -8.05 32.93 -0.33
N GLN A 122 -7.29 31.95 0.14
CA GLN A 122 -6.89 30.77 -0.62
C GLN A 122 -7.64 29.49 -0.18
N LEU A 123 -8.23 29.48 1.03
CA LEU A 123 -8.85 28.30 1.65
C LEU A 123 -10.09 27.76 0.92
N VAL A 124 -10.87 28.63 0.27
CA VAL A 124 -12.14 28.26 -0.39
C VAL A 124 -11.98 28.12 -1.90
N THR A 125 -10.75 28.06 -2.40
CA THR A 125 -10.51 27.80 -3.82
C THR A 125 -10.91 26.36 -4.15
N PRO A 126 -11.59 26.12 -5.30
CA PRO A 126 -12.00 24.77 -5.69
C PRO A 126 -10.85 23.75 -5.69
N ASP A 127 -9.64 24.20 -6.02
CA ASP A 127 -8.43 23.38 -6.02
C ASP A 127 -8.05 22.93 -4.60
N VAL A 128 -8.06 23.83 -3.61
CA VAL A 128 -7.76 23.49 -2.21
C VAL A 128 -8.79 22.54 -1.63
N VAL A 129 -10.08 22.74 -1.96
CA VAL A 129 -11.14 21.80 -1.54
C VAL A 129 -10.90 20.41 -2.13
N LYS A 130 -10.61 20.33 -3.43
CA LYS A 130 -10.33 19.07 -4.11
C LYS A 130 -9.11 18.36 -3.52
N GLU A 131 -8.03 19.08 -3.27
CA GLU A 131 -6.81 18.52 -2.68
C GLU A 131 -7.04 18.04 -1.24
N LEU A 132 -7.82 18.78 -0.44
CA LEU A 132 -8.18 18.35 0.92
C LEU A 132 -9.05 17.09 0.91
N THR A 133 -10.02 17.00 -0.02
CA THR A 133 -10.84 15.80 -0.21
C THR A 133 -9.97 14.59 -0.55
N GLN A 134 -9.04 14.74 -1.49
CA GLN A 134 -8.08 13.68 -1.85
C GLN A 134 -7.19 13.29 -0.66
N CYS A 135 -6.71 14.27 0.12
CA CYS A 135 -5.92 13.96 1.32
C CYS A 135 -6.74 13.17 2.34
N ASN A 136 -8.00 13.55 2.56
CA ASN A 136 -8.92 12.84 3.46
C ASN A 136 -9.14 11.39 3.02
N GLU A 137 -9.33 11.15 1.72
CA GLU A 137 -9.47 9.80 1.17
C GLU A 137 -8.22 8.96 1.40
N ILE A 138 -7.03 9.51 1.12
CA ILE A 138 -5.76 8.82 1.31
C ILE A 138 -5.52 8.50 2.79
N ILE A 139 -5.79 9.44 3.70
CA ILE A 139 -5.60 9.24 5.15
C ILE A 139 -6.60 8.21 5.68
N ALA A 140 -7.87 8.27 5.25
CA ALA A 140 -8.89 7.32 5.68
C ALA A 140 -8.57 5.89 5.20
N ARG A 141 -8.10 5.75 3.96
CA ARG A 141 -7.81 4.45 3.35
C ARG A 141 -6.49 3.84 3.83
N TYR A 142 -5.46 4.63 4.04
CA TYR A 142 -4.09 4.13 4.28
C TYR A 142 -3.46 4.54 5.61
N GLY A 143 -4.08 5.48 6.35
CA GLY A 143 -3.56 5.93 7.64
C GLY A 143 -3.73 4.89 8.74
N SER A 144 -2.77 4.83 9.66
CA SER A 144 -2.94 4.13 10.93
C SER A 144 -4.03 4.80 11.77
N ASP A 145 -4.56 4.08 12.77
CA ASP A 145 -5.56 4.64 13.68
C ASP A 145 -5.04 5.90 14.39
N GLU A 146 -3.77 5.89 14.80
CA GLU A 146 -3.09 7.06 15.37
C GLU A 146 -3.04 8.25 14.38
N GLN A 147 -2.75 7.99 13.10
CA GLN A 147 -2.73 9.04 12.07
C GLN A 147 -4.12 9.61 11.81
N LYS A 148 -5.15 8.74 11.78
CA LYS A 148 -6.55 9.13 11.60
C LYS A 148 -7.04 9.97 12.78
N ASP A 149 -6.74 9.56 14.01
CA ASP A 149 -7.11 10.29 15.21
C ASP A 149 -6.38 11.62 15.34
N SER A 150 -5.11 11.67 14.94
CA SER A 150 -4.32 12.91 14.89
C SER A 150 -4.92 13.91 13.88
N HIS A 151 -5.29 13.44 12.68
CA HIS A 151 -5.94 14.27 11.66
C HIS A 151 -7.30 14.80 12.14
N LYS A 152 -8.13 13.91 12.69
CA LYS A 152 -9.43 14.27 13.28
C LYS A 152 -9.29 15.31 14.37
N SER A 153 -8.33 15.12 15.28
CA SER A 153 -8.04 16.07 16.36
C SER A 153 -7.56 17.41 15.81
N THR A 154 -6.76 17.41 14.74
CA THR A 154 -6.30 18.63 14.07
C THR A 154 -7.49 19.39 13.47
N LEU A 155 -8.37 18.72 12.71
CA LEU A 155 -9.59 19.33 12.18
C LEU A 155 -10.48 19.93 13.29
N GLN A 156 -10.69 19.18 14.38
CA GLN A 156 -11.48 19.66 15.53
C GLN A 156 -10.85 20.87 16.22
N LYS A 157 -9.52 20.90 16.39
CA LYS A 157 -8.79 22.04 16.94
C LYS A 157 -8.89 23.25 16.01
N THR A 158 -8.74 23.07 14.71
CA THR A 158 -8.89 24.16 13.72
C THR A 158 -10.30 24.73 13.73
N ILE A 159 -11.34 23.89 13.82
CA ILE A 159 -12.74 24.34 14.00
C ILE A 159 -12.91 25.16 15.28
N ARG A 160 -12.30 24.74 16.40
CA ARG A 160 -12.37 25.44 17.69
C ARG A 160 -11.60 26.77 17.68
N HIS A 161 -10.49 26.86 16.96
CA HIS A 161 -9.68 28.09 16.90
C HIS A 161 -10.21 29.09 15.87
N GLN A 162 -10.88 28.67 14.80
CA GLN A 162 -11.42 29.56 13.76
C GLN A 162 -12.91 29.90 13.92
N GLN A 163 -13.38 29.96 15.17
CA GLN A 163 -14.78 29.82 15.63
C GLN A 163 -15.88 30.65 14.93
N GLU A 164 -15.59 31.71 14.16
CA GLU A 164 -16.62 32.61 13.63
C GLU A 164 -16.73 32.68 12.10
N GLN A 165 -15.69 32.38 11.31
CA GLN A 165 -15.67 32.87 9.91
C GLN A 165 -15.56 31.79 8.81
N ASN A 166 -15.37 30.50 9.14
CA ASN A 166 -15.36 29.40 8.16
C ASN A 166 -15.81 28.04 8.77
N THR A 167 -16.54 28.07 9.87
CA THR A 167 -16.96 26.85 10.61
C THR A 167 -17.70 25.84 9.74
N SER A 168 -18.50 26.29 8.78
CA SER A 168 -19.22 25.43 7.83
C SER A 168 -18.28 24.65 6.92
N PHE A 169 -17.22 25.30 6.42
CA PHE A 169 -16.20 24.67 5.56
C PHE A 169 -15.47 23.55 6.30
N TYR A 170 -14.88 23.85 7.46
CA TYR A 170 -14.15 22.84 8.23
C TYR A 170 -15.06 21.72 8.77
N ARG A 171 -16.33 22.03 9.08
CA ARG A 171 -17.32 20.99 9.39
C ARG A 171 -17.57 20.09 8.20
N SER A 172 -17.72 20.64 6.99
CA SER A 172 -17.88 19.83 5.77
C SER A 172 -16.67 18.92 5.52
N VAL A 173 -15.45 19.44 5.68
CA VAL A 173 -14.21 18.65 5.56
C VAL A 173 -14.14 17.55 6.63
N LEU A 174 -14.54 17.85 7.88
CA LEU A 174 -14.59 16.86 8.96
C LEU A 174 -15.65 15.79 8.72
N THR A 175 -16.85 16.18 8.28
CA THR A 175 -17.94 15.24 7.95
C THR A 175 -17.50 14.31 6.81
N HIS A 176 -16.94 14.86 5.72
CA HIS A 176 -16.39 14.04 4.64
C HIS A 176 -15.33 13.05 5.15
N PHE A 177 -14.40 13.49 6.00
CA PHE A 177 -13.40 12.60 6.58
C PHE A 177 -14.04 11.51 7.46
N GLN A 178 -15.04 11.84 8.27
CA GLN A 178 -15.77 10.89 9.10
C GLN A 178 -16.54 9.86 8.27
N ASP A 179 -17.17 10.29 7.18
CA ASP A 179 -17.88 9.41 6.25
C ASP A 179 -16.90 8.42 5.62
N ARG A 180 -15.71 8.88 5.19
CA ARG A 180 -14.66 8.00 4.65
C ARG A 180 -14.01 7.07 5.67
N LEU A 181 -14.06 7.39 6.96
CA LEU A 181 -13.65 6.47 8.01
C LEU A 181 -14.68 5.35 8.24
N GLN A 182 -15.97 5.61 8.00
CA GLN A 182 -17.03 4.62 8.11
C GLN A 182 -17.16 3.75 6.85
N ASP A 183 -16.86 4.31 5.67
CA ASP A 183 -16.85 3.60 4.39
C ASP A 183 -15.57 3.90 3.58
N PRO A 184 -14.46 3.18 3.86
CA PRO A 184 -13.20 3.35 3.14
C PRO A 184 -13.22 2.75 1.71
N GLY A 185 -14.35 2.15 1.27
CA GLY A 185 -14.46 1.39 0.01
C GLY A 185 -15.27 2.07 -1.10
N ALA A 186 -16.12 3.07 -0.81
CA ALA A 186 -17.03 3.67 -1.78
C ALA A 186 -16.42 4.72 -2.74
N ALA A 187 -15.20 4.50 -3.22
CA ALA A 187 -14.59 5.30 -4.28
C ALA A 187 -13.85 4.35 -5.24
N GLU A 188 -14.65 3.61 -6.01
CA GLU A 188 -14.23 2.99 -7.28
C GLU A 188 -14.59 3.93 -8.43
#